data_AF-A0A432STM2-F1
#
_entry.id   AF-A0A432STM2-F1
#
_cell.length_a   1.000
_cell.length_b   1.000
_cell.length_c   1.000
_cell.angle_alpha   90.00
_cell.angle_beta   90.00
_cell.angle_gamma   90.00
#
_symmetry.space_group_name_H-M   'P 1'
#
loop_
_entity.id
_entity.type
_entity.pdbx_description
1 polymer ?
#
loop_
_entity_poly.entity_id
_entity_poly.type
_entity_poly.pdbx_seq_one_letter_code
_entity_poly.pdbx_strand_id
1 'polypeptide(L)'
;MKHLINFIEGKEVQKTSIFEHLKCSKEEAELLQYICKRYAKGLEEVSVLEMLQEHFSTENYAYLNKLNVVKNLLDLGWVIQMSFGQVKAHEASKLELLNASLTPSISLLRLLEEGSLEIFLPEVKPYTDHLEYLQDQFDMVSLLHTIATFKQGFTDNSLSIGRLKNKLTLLTTRIEERVKMTETPIDVEEFFKEKELDEKERRIFLALLKEEYSGGEGQFRDMNTLIELISFDEYEKIKNRALLEDGAKLITEDIIDYEEILNMFGGVSRSFYLE
;
A
#
# COMPACT_ATOMS: atom_id res chain seq x y z
N MET A 1 1.03 21.69 9.42
CA MET A 1 1.80 22.81 8.79
C MET A 1 3.10 23.24 9.49
N LYS A 2 3.25 23.16 10.82
CA LYS A 2 4.50 23.55 11.51
C LYS A 2 5.74 22.77 11.01
N HIS A 3 5.54 21.51 10.64
CA HIS A 3 6.60 20.62 10.15
C HIS A 3 7.08 21.00 8.75
N LEU A 4 6.17 21.33 7.83
CA LEU A 4 6.51 21.90 6.52
C LEU A 4 7.39 23.15 6.66
N ILE A 5 6.95 24.14 7.45
CA ILE A 5 7.68 25.41 7.63
C ILE A 5 9.07 25.13 8.21
N ASN A 6 9.15 24.31 9.26
CA ASN A 6 10.43 23.90 9.85
C ASN A 6 11.34 23.21 8.83
N PHE A 7 10.79 22.35 7.97
CA PHE A 7 11.56 21.64 6.96
C PHE A 7 12.10 22.59 5.89
N ILE A 8 11.28 23.47 5.32
CA ILE A 8 11.70 24.36 4.23
C ILE A 8 12.55 25.55 4.70
N GLU A 9 12.39 26.04 5.92
CA GLU A 9 13.20 27.15 6.46
C GLU A 9 14.48 26.69 7.15
N GLY A 10 14.60 25.40 7.47
CA GLY A 10 15.75 24.82 8.15
C GLY A 10 17.05 24.98 7.35
N LYS A 11 18.04 25.70 7.89
CA LYS A 11 19.38 25.82 7.28
C LYS A 11 20.13 24.49 7.26
N GLU A 12 19.97 23.69 8.31
CA GLU A 12 20.54 22.36 8.42
C GLU A 12 19.40 21.34 8.36
N VAL A 13 19.23 20.68 7.21
CA VAL A 13 18.12 19.76 6.98
C VAL A 13 18.07 18.62 8.01
N GLN A 14 19.23 18.19 8.52
CA GLN A 14 19.35 17.12 9.50
C GLN A 14 18.76 17.45 10.88
N LYS A 15 18.57 18.75 11.17
CA LYS A 15 17.98 19.23 12.43
C LYS A 15 16.47 19.48 12.33
N THR A 16 15.89 19.23 11.17
CA THR A 16 14.45 19.42 10.96
C THR A 16 13.67 18.29 11.61
N SER A 17 12.47 18.60 12.07
CA SER A 17 11.61 17.67 12.82
C SER A 17 11.27 16.39 12.06
N ILE A 18 11.28 16.41 10.73
CA ILE A 18 10.92 15.25 9.92
C ILE A 18 12.11 14.43 9.41
N PHE A 19 13.35 14.89 9.61
CA PHE A 19 14.53 14.28 8.99
C PHE A 19 14.70 12.79 9.36
N GLU A 20 14.48 12.44 10.63
CA GLU A 20 14.58 11.05 11.10
C GLU A 20 13.56 10.13 10.43
N HIS A 21 12.39 10.66 10.07
CA HIS A 21 11.32 9.91 9.40
C HIS A 21 11.60 9.67 7.91
N LEU A 22 12.45 10.50 7.27
CA LEU A 22 12.77 10.39 5.84
C LEU A 22 13.62 9.17 5.52
N LYS A 23 14.39 8.66 6.50
CA LYS A 23 15.31 7.51 6.34
C LYS A 23 16.22 7.65 5.12
N CYS A 24 16.63 8.87 4.81
CA CYS A 24 17.47 9.21 3.66
C CYS A 24 18.76 9.90 4.12
N SER A 25 19.73 10.00 3.21
CA SER A 25 20.95 10.76 3.42
C SER A 25 20.69 12.27 3.49
N LYS A 26 21.69 13.01 3.97
CA LYS A 26 21.66 14.48 3.99
C LYS A 26 21.42 15.06 2.58
N GLU A 27 22.13 14.53 1.59
CA GLU A 27 22.05 15.00 0.20
C GLU A 27 20.66 14.75 -0.40
N GLU A 28 20.07 13.58 -0.14
CA GLU A 28 18.68 13.27 -0.52
C GLU A 28 17.68 14.21 0.15
N ALA A 29 17.87 14.51 1.44
CA ALA A 29 17.00 15.41 2.18
C ALA A 29 17.10 16.87 1.70
N GLU A 30 18.29 17.32 1.28
CA GLU A 30 18.48 18.66 0.68
C GLU A 30 17.70 18.81 -0.63
N LEU A 31 17.71 17.78 -1.49
CA LEU A 31 16.89 17.77 -2.71
C LEU A 31 15.39 17.74 -2.39
N LEU A 32 14.95 16.95 -1.42
CA LEU A 32 13.55 16.98 -0.96
C LEU A 32 13.15 18.36 -0.44
N GLN A 33 14.01 19.01 0.34
CA GLN A 33 13.78 20.35 0.85
C GLN A 33 13.61 21.35 -0.30
N TYR A 34 14.45 21.25 -1.33
CA TYR A 34 14.34 22.08 -2.53
C TYR A 34 13.00 21.87 -3.26
N ILE A 35 12.59 20.61 -3.47
CA ILE A 35 11.30 20.29 -4.10
C ILE A 35 10.13 20.86 -3.27
N CYS A 36 10.17 20.71 -1.95
CA CYS A 36 9.12 21.24 -1.06
C CYS A 36 9.05 22.77 -1.07
N LYS A 37 10.20 23.46 -1.18
CA LYS A 37 10.26 24.93 -1.33
C LYS A 37 9.61 25.39 -2.64
N ARG A 38 9.81 24.66 -3.73
CA ARG A 38 9.18 24.94 -5.04
C ARG A 38 7.68 24.69 -4.97
N TYR A 39 7.26 23.56 -4.39
CA TYR A 39 5.85 23.22 -4.18
C TYR A 39 5.10 24.29 -3.36
N ALA A 40 5.68 24.75 -2.26
CA ALA A 40 5.10 25.83 -1.43
C ALA A 40 4.95 27.18 -2.18
N LYS A 41 5.65 27.36 -3.31
CA LYS A 41 5.53 28.52 -4.20
C LYS A 41 4.53 28.31 -5.34
N GLY A 42 3.79 27.20 -5.36
CA GLY A 42 2.82 26.86 -6.40
C GLY A 42 3.43 26.19 -7.63
N LEU A 43 4.67 25.69 -7.55
CA LEU A 43 5.29 24.91 -8.61
C LEU A 43 5.07 23.42 -8.33
N GLU A 44 4.11 22.83 -9.01
CA GLU A 44 3.71 21.43 -8.80
C GLU A 44 4.79 20.43 -9.22
N GLU A 45 5.57 20.77 -10.25
CA GLU A 45 6.60 19.93 -10.82
C GLU A 45 7.98 20.59 -10.80
N VAL A 46 9.01 19.76 -10.66
CA VAL A 46 10.41 20.16 -10.68
C VAL A 46 11.16 19.33 -11.71
N SER A 47 11.77 19.99 -12.69
CA SER A 47 12.66 19.35 -13.68
C SER A 47 13.90 18.79 -12.99
N VAL A 48 14.20 17.50 -13.21
CA VAL A 48 15.38 16.83 -12.63
C VAL A 48 16.67 17.50 -13.12
N LEU A 49 16.77 17.79 -14.41
CA LEU A 49 17.95 18.44 -14.98
C LEU A 49 18.24 19.78 -14.30
N GLU A 50 17.21 20.64 -14.19
CA GLU A 50 17.34 21.97 -13.57
C GLU A 50 17.72 21.85 -12.09
N MET A 51 17.04 20.98 -11.34
CA MET A 51 17.34 20.75 -9.93
C MET A 51 18.80 20.31 -9.73
N LEU A 52 19.28 19.36 -10.52
CA LEU A 52 20.65 18.87 -10.39
C LEU A 52 21.70 19.93 -10.78
N GLN A 53 21.43 20.75 -11.79
CA GLN A 53 22.32 21.84 -12.19
C GLN A 53 22.32 23.02 -11.20
N GLU A 54 21.19 23.27 -10.51
CA GLU A 54 21.11 24.31 -9.48
C GLU A 54 21.79 23.89 -8.16
N HIS A 55 21.84 22.59 -7.84
CA HIS A 55 22.41 22.08 -6.58
C HIS A 55 23.83 21.52 -6.69
N PHE A 56 24.28 21.12 -7.88
CA PHE A 56 25.57 20.45 -8.07
C PHE A 56 26.40 21.11 -9.17
N SER A 57 27.72 20.83 -9.16
CA SER A 57 28.63 21.38 -10.16
C SER A 57 28.25 20.94 -11.58
N THR A 58 28.22 21.92 -12.49
CA THR A 58 28.00 21.72 -13.93
C THR A 58 29.30 21.39 -14.67
N GLU A 59 30.47 21.58 -14.04
CA GLU A 59 31.76 21.26 -14.63
C GLU A 59 31.87 19.75 -14.91
N ASN A 60 32.32 19.40 -16.11
CA ASN A 60 32.48 18.02 -16.57
C ASN A 60 31.23 17.14 -16.38
N TYR A 61 30.03 17.75 -16.40
CA TYR A 61 28.76 17.04 -16.19
C TYR A 61 28.68 16.30 -14.84
N ALA A 62 29.36 16.79 -13.80
CA ALA A 62 29.41 16.13 -12.49
C ALA A 62 28.02 15.87 -11.86
N TYR A 63 27.05 16.75 -12.12
CA TYR A 63 25.66 16.59 -11.71
C TYR A 63 25.00 15.28 -12.20
N LEU A 64 25.44 14.71 -13.33
CA LEU A 64 24.91 13.43 -13.83
C LEU A 64 25.17 12.27 -12.86
N ASN A 65 26.26 12.31 -12.09
CA ASN A 65 26.54 11.30 -11.07
C ASN A 65 25.52 11.32 -9.92
N LYS A 66 24.74 12.40 -9.80
CA LYS A 66 23.71 12.59 -8.76
C LYS A 66 22.33 12.07 -9.16
N LEU A 67 22.17 11.53 -10.37
CA LEU A 67 20.96 10.82 -10.77
C LEU A 67 20.63 9.64 -9.84
N ASN A 68 21.63 9.04 -9.18
CA ASN A 68 21.39 7.99 -8.18
C ASN A 68 20.66 8.51 -6.94
N VAL A 69 20.91 9.75 -6.52
CA VAL A 69 20.25 10.41 -5.39
C VAL A 69 18.75 10.57 -5.70
N VAL A 70 18.44 11.00 -6.92
CA VAL A 70 17.05 11.14 -7.39
C VAL A 70 16.35 9.79 -7.46
N LYS A 71 17.03 8.76 -8.01
CA LYS A 71 16.49 7.40 -8.08
C LYS A 71 16.14 6.88 -6.68
N ASN A 72 17.03 7.04 -5.72
CA ASN A 72 16.77 6.62 -4.35
C ASN A 72 15.53 7.31 -3.75
N LEU A 73 15.34 8.62 -3.99
CA LEU A 73 14.14 9.33 -3.51
C LEU A 73 12.82 8.80 -4.10
N LEU A 74 12.85 8.35 -5.37
CA LEU A 74 11.73 7.65 -6.01
C LEU A 74 11.52 6.27 -5.37
N ASP A 75 12.58 5.51 -5.14
CA ASP A 75 12.51 4.18 -4.52
C ASP A 75 12.02 4.25 -3.05
N LEU A 76 12.37 5.32 -2.34
CA LEU A 76 11.83 5.66 -1.01
C LEU A 76 10.38 6.17 -1.07
N GLY A 77 9.85 6.48 -2.25
CA GLY A 77 8.46 6.92 -2.43
C GLY A 77 8.16 8.31 -1.91
N TRP A 78 9.17 9.17 -1.72
CA TRP A 78 8.99 10.56 -1.29
C TRP A 78 8.60 11.48 -2.43
N VAL A 79 9.00 11.13 -3.64
CA VAL A 79 8.66 11.83 -4.88
C VAL A 79 8.10 10.83 -5.87
N ILE A 80 7.30 11.32 -6.82
CA ILE A 80 6.83 10.54 -7.95
C ILE A 80 7.28 11.20 -9.25
N GLN A 81 7.53 10.38 -10.27
CA GLN A 81 7.88 10.84 -11.60
C GLN A 81 6.61 11.12 -12.40
N MET A 82 6.53 12.31 -13.00
CA MET A 82 5.50 12.68 -13.96
C MET A 82 6.06 12.54 -15.38
N SER A 83 5.34 11.84 -16.27
CA SER A 83 5.70 11.73 -17.68
C SER A 83 4.44 11.76 -18.55
N PHE A 84 4.27 12.82 -19.36
CA PHE A 84 3.14 12.96 -20.32
C PHE A 84 1.75 12.57 -19.75
N GLY A 85 1.43 13.02 -18.54
CA GLY A 85 0.12 12.75 -17.90
C GLY A 85 -0.05 11.33 -17.36
N GLN A 86 0.97 10.48 -17.42
CA GLN A 86 0.99 9.16 -16.79
C GLN A 86 2.06 9.11 -15.70
N VAL A 87 1.67 8.59 -14.53
CA VAL A 87 2.61 8.23 -13.48
C VAL A 87 3.29 6.94 -13.91
N LYS A 88 4.56 7.02 -14.36
CA LYS A 88 5.33 5.82 -14.68
C LYS A 88 5.79 5.18 -13.37
N ALA A 89 5.17 4.06 -13.02
CA ALA A 89 5.74 3.10 -12.10
C ALA A 89 6.61 2.15 -12.93
N HIS A 90 7.92 2.15 -12.66
CA HIS A 90 8.94 1.12 -12.96
C HIS A 90 10.16 1.57 -13.76
N GLU A 91 11.31 1.13 -13.24
CA GLU A 91 12.68 1.10 -13.78
C GLU A 91 13.01 2.14 -14.85
N ALA A 92 12.77 3.42 -14.54
CA ALA A 92 13.40 4.48 -15.33
C ALA A 92 14.92 4.28 -15.25
N SER A 93 15.55 4.09 -16.40
CA SER A 93 17.00 4.12 -16.48
C SER A 93 17.49 5.46 -15.91
N LYS A 94 18.69 5.49 -15.33
CA LYS A 94 19.23 6.74 -14.75
C LYS A 94 19.18 7.89 -15.76
N LEU A 95 19.38 7.61 -17.05
CA LEU A 95 19.33 8.61 -18.11
C LEU A 95 17.92 9.09 -18.44
N GLU A 96 16.90 8.25 -18.32
CA GLU A 96 15.50 8.66 -18.49
C GLU A 96 15.06 9.66 -17.41
N LEU A 97 15.64 9.56 -16.21
CA LEU A 97 15.39 10.53 -15.14
C LEU A 97 15.86 11.93 -15.48
N LEU A 98 16.82 12.11 -16.40
CA LEU A 98 17.40 13.42 -16.69
C LEU A 98 16.34 14.42 -17.19
N ASN A 99 15.44 13.95 -18.05
CA ASN A 99 14.37 14.78 -18.64
C ASN A 99 13.02 14.60 -17.93
N ALA A 100 13.03 14.01 -16.73
CA ALA A 100 11.81 13.80 -15.96
C ALA A 100 11.42 15.03 -15.14
N SER A 101 10.13 15.12 -14.82
CA SER A 101 9.58 16.00 -13.79
C SER A 101 9.29 15.20 -12.52
N LEU A 102 9.56 15.80 -11.37
CA LEU A 102 9.23 15.25 -10.05
C LEU A 102 8.19 16.10 -9.34
N THR A 103 7.33 15.45 -8.58
CA THR A 103 6.41 16.12 -7.64
C THR A 103 6.42 15.40 -6.27
N PRO A 104 6.19 16.11 -5.14
CA PRO A 104 6.03 15.46 -3.84
C PRO A 104 4.96 14.37 -3.89
N SER A 105 5.24 13.21 -3.32
CA SER A 105 4.23 12.19 -3.14
C SER A 105 3.24 12.57 -2.04
N ILE A 106 2.04 11.99 -2.05
CA ILE A 106 1.06 12.19 -0.97
C ILE A 106 1.61 11.79 0.41
N SER A 107 2.54 10.82 0.43
CA SER A 107 3.24 10.39 1.62
C SER A 107 4.12 11.48 2.21
N LEU A 108 4.88 12.17 1.36
CA LEU A 108 5.71 13.28 1.79
C LEU A 108 4.84 14.45 2.26
N LEU A 109 3.75 14.74 1.56
CA LEU A 109 2.81 15.81 1.94
C LEU A 109 2.19 15.54 3.33
N ARG A 110 1.74 14.30 3.59
CA ARG A 110 1.23 13.92 4.93
C ARG A 110 2.28 14.05 6.02
N LEU A 111 3.51 13.58 5.77
CA LEU A 111 4.61 13.74 6.73
C LEU A 111 4.90 15.22 7.03
N LEU A 112 4.85 16.09 6.02
CA LEU A 112 5.05 17.54 6.17
C LEU A 112 3.88 18.24 6.89
N GLU A 113 2.68 17.66 6.82
CA GLU A 113 1.49 18.18 7.48
C GLU A 113 1.45 17.78 8.96
N GLU A 114 1.60 16.47 9.22
CA GLU A 114 1.37 15.79 10.50
C GLU A 114 2.64 15.64 11.34
N GLY A 115 3.83 15.63 10.71
CA GLY A 115 5.13 15.50 11.38
C GLY A 115 5.56 14.06 11.66
N SER A 116 4.64 13.10 11.56
CA SER A 116 4.92 11.69 11.58
C SER A 116 4.15 11.00 10.45
N LEU A 117 4.52 9.76 10.16
CA LEU A 117 3.71 8.85 9.34
C LEU A 117 2.99 7.81 10.20
N GLU A 118 3.05 7.97 11.53
CA GLU A 118 2.41 7.07 12.47
C GLU A 118 0.92 7.33 12.43
N ILE A 119 0.17 6.29 12.08
CA ILE A 119 -1.28 6.31 12.09
C ILE A 119 -1.68 6.28 13.56
N PHE A 120 -2.23 7.38 14.07
CA PHE A 120 -2.92 7.38 15.35
C PHE A 120 -4.12 6.44 15.24
N LEU A 121 -4.02 5.27 15.87
CA LEU A 121 -5.18 4.41 16.05
C LEU A 121 -6.13 5.10 17.05
N PRO A 122 -7.44 5.21 16.74
CA PRO A 122 -8.43 5.63 17.73
C PRO A 122 -8.41 4.72 18.96
N GLU A 123 -8.93 5.19 20.09
CA GLU A 123 -9.08 4.38 21.31
C GLU A 123 -9.72 3.02 21.01
N VAL A 124 -9.14 1.96 21.57
CA VAL A 124 -9.68 0.59 21.50
C VAL A 124 -10.97 0.56 22.34
N LYS A 125 -12.10 0.40 21.66
CA LYS A 125 -13.45 0.30 22.24
C LYS A 125 -14.13 -0.96 21.71
N PRO A 126 -15.02 -1.60 22.50
CA PRO A 126 -15.79 -2.74 22.01
C PRO A 126 -16.57 -2.36 20.75
N TYR A 127 -16.87 -3.35 19.90
CA TYR A 127 -17.78 -3.16 18.79
C TYR A 127 -19.19 -2.92 19.32
N THR A 128 -19.85 -1.90 18.77
CA THR A 128 -21.22 -1.55 19.16
C THR A 128 -22.26 -2.29 18.32
N ASP A 129 -21.91 -2.65 17.09
CA ASP A 129 -22.71 -3.45 16.19
C ASP A 129 -21.83 -4.27 15.21
N HIS A 130 -22.46 -5.17 14.44
CA HIS A 130 -21.80 -6.05 13.49
C HIS A 130 -21.25 -5.31 12.25
N LEU A 131 -21.84 -4.17 11.86
CA LEU A 131 -21.39 -3.40 10.71
C LEU A 131 -20.06 -2.71 11.02
N GLU A 132 -19.88 -2.24 12.25
CA GLU A 132 -18.62 -1.66 12.72
C GLU A 132 -17.47 -2.68 12.67
N TYR A 133 -17.74 -3.94 13.06
CA TYR A 133 -16.79 -5.03 12.92
C TYR A 133 -16.48 -5.32 11.45
N LEU A 134 -17.51 -5.46 10.61
CA LEU A 134 -17.35 -5.72 9.18
C LEU A 134 -16.59 -4.60 8.48
N GLN A 135 -16.78 -3.34 8.89
CA GLN A 135 -16.03 -2.22 8.36
C GLN A 135 -14.52 -2.36 8.62
N ASP A 136 -14.11 -2.65 9.86
CA ASP A 136 -12.69 -2.86 10.18
C ASP A 136 -12.13 -4.07 9.37
N GLN A 137 -12.90 -5.15 9.23
CA GLN A 137 -12.51 -6.31 8.41
C GLN A 137 -12.39 -5.97 6.93
N PHE A 138 -13.30 -5.19 6.37
CA PHE A 138 -13.28 -4.78 4.96
C PHE A 138 -12.13 -3.81 4.66
N ASP A 139 -11.78 -2.94 5.61
CA ASP A 139 -10.58 -2.10 5.53
C ASP A 139 -9.30 -2.97 5.51
N MET A 140 -9.28 -4.05 6.30
CA MET A 140 -8.19 -5.02 6.34
C MET A 140 -8.06 -5.79 5.02
N VAL A 141 -9.16 -6.27 4.44
CA VAL A 141 -9.18 -6.87 3.09
C VAL A 141 -8.69 -5.88 2.03
N SER A 142 -9.18 -4.64 2.06
CA SER A 142 -8.79 -3.60 1.09
C SER A 142 -7.30 -3.29 1.15
N LEU A 143 -6.74 -3.29 2.37
CA LEU A 143 -5.32 -3.06 2.60
C LEU A 143 -4.47 -4.24 2.14
N LEU A 144 -4.89 -5.48 2.40
CA LEU A 144 -4.27 -6.70 1.86
C LEU A 144 -4.25 -6.66 0.33
N HIS A 145 -5.37 -6.32 -0.29
CA HIS A 145 -5.49 -6.20 -1.74
C HIS A 145 -4.48 -5.18 -2.29
N THR A 146 -4.45 -4.00 -1.68
CA THR A 146 -3.50 -2.95 -2.05
C THR A 146 -2.06 -3.47 -1.96
N ILE A 147 -1.70 -4.13 -0.86
CA ILE A 147 -0.36 -4.72 -0.67
C ILE A 147 -0.05 -5.76 -1.76
N ALA A 148 -1.01 -6.63 -2.10
CA ALA A 148 -0.85 -7.64 -3.12
C ALA A 148 -0.59 -7.03 -4.51
N THR A 149 -1.36 -6.01 -4.90
CA THR A 149 -1.14 -5.28 -6.16
C THR A 149 0.23 -4.61 -6.19
N PHE A 150 0.70 -4.04 -5.07
CA PHE A 150 2.04 -3.45 -4.99
C PHE A 150 3.16 -4.49 -5.15
N LYS A 151 3.00 -5.73 -4.71
CA LYS A 151 4.04 -6.77 -4.88
C LYS A 151 4.25 -7.18 -6.34
N GLN A 152 3.23 -7.09 -7.18
CA GLN A 152 3.35 -7.48 -8.58
C GLN A 152 4.19 -6.50 -9.42
N GLY A 153 4.43 -5.27 -8.93
CA GLY A 153 5.16 -4.24 -9.66
C GLY A 153 6.47 -3.76 -9.03
N PHE A 154 6.67 -3.89 -7.70
CA PHE A 154 7.76 -3.18 -7.01
C PHE A 154 8.75 -4.11 -6.31
N THR A 155 9.97 -3.63 -6.08
CA THR A 155 10.91 -4.28 -5.16
C THR A 155 10.28 -4.33 -3.76
N ASP A 156 10.33 -5.49 -3.10
CA ASP A 156 9.75 -5.76 -1.77
C ASP A 156 10.21 -4.81 -0.64
N ASN A 157 11.16 -3.90 -0.93
CA ASN A 157 11.85 -3.02 0.02
C ASN A 157 11.51 -1.53 -0.12
N SER A 158 10.49 -1.13 -0.91
CA SER A 158 10.08 0.28 -0.93
C SER A 158 9.56 0.73 0.45
N LEU A 159 9.84 1.96 0.87
CA LEU A 159 9.29 2.48 2.13
C LEU A 159 7.75 2.48 2.11
N SER A 160 7.14 2.54 0.93
CA SER A 160 5.69 2.49 0.75
C SER A 160 5.10 1.12 1.13
N ILE A 161 5.69 0.01 0.67
CA ILE A 161 5.19 -1.33 1.03
C ILE A 161 5.40 -1.64 2.52
N GLY A 162 6.54 -1.22 3.10
CA GLY A 162 6.80 -1.35 4.54
C GLY A 162 5.75 -0.62 5.40
N ARG A 163 5.29 0.55 4.95
CA ARG A 163 4.26 1.33 5.64
C ARG A 163 2.87 0.68 5.54
N LEU A 164 2.51 0.14 4.37
CA LEU A 164 1.26 -0.60 4.22
C LEU A 164 1.24 -1.86 5.10
N LYS A 165 2.36 -2.60 5.17
CA LYS A 165 2.51 -3.75 6.07
C LYS A 165 2.36 -3.34 7.54
N ASN A 166 2.99 -2.24 7.98
CA ASN A 166 2.81 -1.74 9.35
C ASN A 166 1.36 -1.32 9.62
N LYS A 167 0.70 -0.65 8.67
CA LYS A 167 -0.73 -0.29 8.79
C LYS A 167 -1.59 -1.55 8.95
N LEU A 168 -1.28 -2.60 8.20
CA LEU A 168 -2.00 -3.87 8.28
C LEU A 168 -1.82 -4.49 9.66
N THR A 169 -0.60 -4.59 10.17
CA THR A 169 -0.33 -5.11 11.52
C THR A 169 -1.10 -4.32 12.58
N LEU A 170 -1.05 -2.99 12.54
CA LEU A 170 -1.77 -2.13 13.47
C LEU A 170 -3.30 -2.33 13.42
N LEU A 171 -3.86 -2.44 12.22
CA LEU A 171 -5.28 -2.69 12.02
C LEU A 171 -5.69 -4.08 12.53
N THR A 172 -4.93 -5.12 12.20
CA THR A 172 -5.19 -6.50 12.66
C THR A 172 -5.11 -6.59 14.18
N THR A 173 -4.08 -6.02 14.81
CA THR A 173 -3.97 -5.99 16.28
C THR A 173 -5.15 -5.26 16.91
N ARG A 174 -5.57 -4.13 16.34
CA ARG A 174 -6.75 -3.40 16.82
C ARG A 174 -8.01 -4.25 16.73
N ILE A 175 -8.26 -4.91 15.60
CA ILE A 175 -9.41 -5.80 15.43
C ILE A 175 -9.41 -6.88 16.52
N GLU A 176 -8.29 -7.57 16.72
CA GLU A 176 -8.16 -8.60 17.75
C GLU A 176 -8.45 -8.07 19.16
N GLU A 177 -7.92 -6.90 19.51
CA GLU A 177 -8.16 -6.27 20.81
C GLU A 177 -9.62 -5.86 20.99
N ARG A 178 -10.25 -5.29 19.95
CA ARG A 178 -11.67 -4.91 19.98
C ARG A 178 -12.58 -6.12 20.09
N VAL A 179 -12.30 -7.20 19.36
CA VAL A 179 -13.05 -8.47 19.48
C VAL A 179 -12.95 -9.01 20.91
N LYS A 180 -11.75 -8.98 21.54
CA LYS A 180 -11.57 -9.43 22.94
C LYS A 180 -12.34 -8.58 23.95
N MET A 181 -12.53 -7.29 23.68
CA MET A 181 -13.28 -6.38 24.56
C MET A 181 -14.80 -6.44 24.34
N THR A 182 -15.25 -7.01 23.21
CA THR A 182 -16.66 -7.05 22.85
C THR A 182 -17.33 -8.24 23.54
N GLU A 183 -18.24 -7.95 24.47
CA GLU A 183 -18.96 -8.99 25.22
C GLU A 183 -20.11 -9.60 24.42
N THR A 184 -20.71 -8.82 23.50
CA THR A 184 -21.78 -9.29 22.62
C THR A 184 -21.22 -10.23 21.55
N PRO A 185 -21.85 -11.39 21.31
CA PRO A 185 -21.54 -12.25 20.18
C PRO A 185 -21.46 -11.48 18.86
N ILE A 186 -20.43 -11.78 18.06
CA ILE A 186 -20.30 -11.31 16.69
C ILE A 186 -20.57 -12.52 15.80
N ASP A 187 -21.69 -12.52 15.09
CA ASP A 187 -22.18 -13.68 14.32
C ASP A 187 -21.11 -14.28 13.39
N VAL A 188 -20.34 -13.42 12.72
CA VAL A 188 -19.25 -13.83 11.81
C VAL A 188 -18.11 -14.52 12.57
N GLU A 189 -17.75 -14.06 13.77
CA GLU A 189 -16.74 -14.71 14.60
C GLU A 189 -17.24 -16.05 15.18
N GLU A 190 -18.54 -16.16 15.47
CA GLU A 190 -19.15 -17.43 15.88
C GLU A 190 -19.16 -18.42 14.72
N PHE A 191 -19.53 -17.99 13.52
CA PHE A 191 -19.46 -18.77 12.30
C PHE A 191 -18.05 -19.30 12.04
N PHE A 192 -17.02 -18.46 12.19
CA PHE A 192 -15.62 -18.88 12.04
C PHE A 192 -15.19 -19.93 13.06
N LYS A 193 -15.73 -19.90 14.28
CA LYS A 193 -15.46 -20.89 15.32
C LYS A 193 -16.20 -22.19 15.03
N GLU A 194 -17.47 -22.12 14.65
CA GLU A 194 -18.29 -23.29 14.33
C GLU A 194 -17.71 -24.07 13.16
N LYS A 195 -17.33 -23.36 12.10
CA LYS A 195 -16.71 -23.93 10.90
C LYS A 195 -15.21 -24.16 11.05
N GLU A 196 -14.63 -23.92 12.23
CA GLU A 196 -13.19 -24.05 12.52
C GLU A 196 -12.29 -23.49 11.40
N LEU A 197 -12.59 -22.29 10.89
CA LEU A 197 -11.86 -21.71 9.77
C LEU A 197 -10.49 -21.20 10.22
N ASP A 198 -9.46 -21.46 9.42
CA ASP A 198 -8.13 -20.91 9.61
C ASP A 198 -8.05 -19.43 9.17
N GLU A 199 -6.91 -18.78 9.41
CA GLU A 199 -6.74 -17.36 9.09
C GLU A 199 -6.90 -17.05 7.58
N LYS A 200 -6.45 -17.95 6.70
CA LYS A 200 -6.52 -17.74 5.25
C LYS A 200 -7.94 -17.95 4.74
N GLU A 201 -8.61 -18.98 5.25
CA GLU A 201 -10.01 -19.26 4.97
C GLU A 201 -10.91 -18.09 5.41
N ARG A 202 -10.69 -17.55 6.61
CA ARG A 202 -11.40 -16.34 7.09
C ARG A 202 -11.18 -15.15 6.17
N ARG A 203 -9.95 -14.92 5.71
CA ARG A 203 -9.64 -13.81 4.78
C ARG A 203 -10.35 -13.97 3.44
N ILE A 204 -10.41 -15.19 2.89
CA ILE A 204 -11.19 -15.49 1.68
C ILE A 204 -12.68 -15.18 1.93
N PHE A 205 -13.24 -15.69 3.03
CA PHE A 205 -14.64 -15.44 3.38
C PHE A 205 -14.95 -13.94 3.50
N LEU A 206 -14.13 -13.19 4.24
CA LEU A 206 -14.31 -11.75 4.41
C LEU A 206 -14.15 -10.96 3.10
N ALA A 207 -13.28 -11.42 2.19
CA ALA A 207 -13.12 -10.80 0.88
C ALA A 207 -14.37 -10.98 0.01
N LEU A 208 -14.95 -12.19 0.00
CA LEU A 208 -16.20 -12.47 -0.70
C LEU A 208 -17.38 -11.71 -0.06
N LEU A 209 -17.47 -11.71 1.28
CA LEU A 209 -18.51 -10.95 2.00
C LEU A 209 -18.45 -9.46 1.66
N LYS A 210 -17.25 -8.90 1.56
CA LYS A 210 -17.07 -7.51 1.13
C LYS A 210 -17.62 -7.27 -0.28
N GLU A 211 -17.42 -8.19 -1.21
CA GLU A 211 -17.95 -8.07 -2.57
C GLU A 211 -19.49 -8.03 -2.56
N GLU A 212 -20.11 -8.95 -1.81
CA GLU A 212 -21.57 -9.00 -1.66
C GLU A 212 -22.15 -7.70 -1.09
N TYR A 213 -21.48 -7.10 -0.10
CA TYR A 213 -21.92 -5.83 0.49
C TYR A 213 -21.65 -4.61 -0.41
N SER A 214 -20.58 -4.63 -1.21
CA SER A 214 -20.19 -3.49 -2.04
C SER A 214 -20.85 -3.47 -3.41
N GLY A 215 -21.46 -4.58 -3.86
CA GLY A 215 -22.09 -4.68 -5.18
C GLY A 215 -21.13 -4.37 -6.32
N GLY A 216 -19.84 -4.71 -6.13
CA GLY A 216 -18.75 -4.35 -7.03
C GLY A 216 -18.74 -5.12 -8.35
N GLU A 217 -17.70 -4.88 -9.14
CA GLU A 217 -17.50 -5.51 -10.46
C GLU A 217 -17.01 -6.96 -10.38
N GLY A 218 -16.95 -7.57 -9.19
CA GLY A 218 -16.55 -8.96 -8.99
C GLY A 218 -15.05 -9.18 -8.78
N GLN A 219 -14.29 -8.14 -8.40
CA GLN A 219 -12.84 -8.25 -8.22
C GLN A 219 -12.46 -9.30 -7.17
N PHE A 220 -13.16 -9.33 -6.03
CA PHE A 220 -12.88 -10.30 -4.98
C PHE A 220 -13.47 -11.69 -5.26
N ARG A 221 -14.13 -11.90 -6.41
CA ARG A 221 -14.60 -13.23 -6.84
C ARG A 221 -13.55 -13.98 -7.66
N ASP A 222 -12.59 -13.28 -8.27
CA ASP A 222 -11.55 -13.90 -9.07
C ASP A 222 -10.59 -14.74 -8.22
N MET A 223 -10.37 -15.99 -8.65
CA MET A 223 -9.51 -16.96 -7.96
C MET A 223 -8.10 -16.42 -7.70
N ASN A 224 -7.47 -15.79 -8.70
CA ASN A 224 -6.08 -15.34 -8.56
C ASN A 224 -5.99 -14.18 -7.56
N THR A 225 -6.97 -13.28 -7.58
CA THR A 225 -7.10 -12.19 -6.60
C THR A 225 -7.22 -12.74 -5.18
N LEU A 226 -8.08 -13.74 -4.96
CA LEU A 226 -8.23 -14.41 -3.66
C LEU A 226 -6.93 -15.07 -3.19
N ILE A 227 -6.22 -15.79 -4.08
CA ILE A 227 -4.94 -16.41 -3.75
C ILE A 227 -3.89 -15.36 -3.38
N GLU A 228 -3.85 -14.25 -4.09
CA GLU A 228 -2.87 -13.17 -3.86
C GLU A 228 -3.08 -12.46 -2.52
N LEU A 229 -4.32 -12.34 -2.06
CA LEU A 229 -4.65 -11.77 -0.75
C LEU A 229 -4.06 -12.56 0.41
N ILE A 230 -3.93 -13.88 0.25
CA ILE A 230 -3.51 -14.79 1.31
C ILE A 230 -2.10 -15.35 1.12
N SER A 231 -1.37 -14.90 0.09
CA SER A 231 -0.05 -15.40 -0.26
C SER A 231 1.02 -14.31 -0.19
N PHE A 232 2.14 -14.64 0.44
CA PHE A 232 3.27 -13.72 0.51
C PHE A 232 4.25 -13.85 -0.64
N ASP A 233 4.43 -15.07 -1.15
CA ASP A 233 5.34 -15.44 -2.23
C ASP A 233 4.71 -16.46 -3.20
N GLU A 234 5.42 -16.80 -4.27
CA GLU A 234 4.95 -17.72 -5.31
C GLU A 234 4.73 -19.16 -4.82
N TYR A 235 5.50 -19.62 -3.83
CA TYR A 235 5.33 -20.96 -3.28
C TYR A 235 4.03 -21.04 -2.47
N GLU A 236 3.74 -20.01 -1.68
CA GLU A 236 2.46 -19.89 -0.99
C GLU A 236 1.29 -19.80 -1.95
N LYS A 237 1.41 -19.08 -3.08
CA LYS A 237 0.34 -19.03 -4.10
C LYS A 237 -0.01 -20.43 -4.59
N ILE A 238 0.98 -21.24 -4.92
CA ILE A 238 0.76 -22.63 -5.38
C ILE A 238 0.07 -23.45 -4.29
N LYS A 239 0.54 -23.36 -3.05
CA LYS A 239 -0.04 -24.10 -1.93
C LYS A 239 -1.48 -23.67 -1.64
N ASN A 240 -1.74 -22.38 -1.67
CA ASN A 240 -3.03 -21.80 -1.31
C ASN A 240 -4.11 -22.02 -2.38
N ARG A 241 -3.75 -22.39 -3.62
CA ARG A 241 -4.73 -22.85 -4.63
C ARG A 241 -5.61 -23.97 -4.11
N ALA A 242 -5.06 -24.89 -3.32
CA ALA A 242 -5.79 -26.01 -2.75
C ALA A 242 -6.94 -25.59 -1.81
N LEU A 243 -7.02 -24.33 -1.37
CA LEU A 243 -8.14 -23.80 -0.59
C LEU A 243 -9.37 -23.45 -1.45
N LEU A 244 -9.21 -23.43 -2.78
CA LEU A 244 -10.23 -23.03 -3.77
C LEU A 244 -10.44 -24.12 -4.83
N GLU A 245 -10.00 -25.35 -4.55
CA GLU A 245 -10.18 -26.52 -5.42
C GLU A 245 -11.19 -27.50 -4.83
N ASP A 246 -11.72 -28.39 -5.66
CA ASP A 246 -12.69 -29.40 -5.23
C ASP A 246 -12.08 -30.29 -4.15
N GLY A 247 -12.72 -30.33 -2.97
CA GLY A 247 -12.21 -30.99 -1.77
C GLY A 247 -11.63 -30.04 -0.71
N ALA A 248 -11.52 -28.74 -1.02
CA ALA A 248 -11.24 -27.72 -0.02
C ALA A 248 -12.39 -27.59 0.97
N LYS A 249 -12.09 -27.34 2.24
CA LYS A 249 -13.08 -27.19 3.31
C LYS A 249 -14.16 -26.17 2.98
N LEU A 250 -13.74 -25.01 2.44
CA LEU A 250 -14.63 -23.91 2.05
C LEU A 250 -15.72 -24.36 1.06
N ILE A 251 -15.38 -25.28 0.14
CA ILE A 251 -16.32 -25.83 -0.85
C ILE A 251 -17.09 -27.00 -0.27
N THR A 252 -16.43 -27.93 0.43
CA THR A 252 -17.07 -29.16 0.93
C THR A 252 -18.05 -28.93 2.07
N GLU A 253 -17.91 -27.83 2.80
CA GLU A 253 -18.82 -27.45 3.89
C GLU A 253 -19.86 -26.39 3.46
N ASP A 254 -20.02 -26.19 2.14
CA ASP A 254 -20.95 -25.26 1.51
C ASP A 254 -20.83 -23.83 2.08
N ILE A 255 -19.58 -23.36 2.25
CA ILE A 255 -19.29 -21.99 2.72
C ILE A 255 -19.15 -21.04 1.52
N ILE A 256 -18.52 -21.54 0.46
CA ILE A 256 -18.38 -20.85 -0.82
C ILE A 256 -18.70 -21.82 -1.95
N ASP A 257 -19.18 -21.27 -3.05
CA ASP A 257 -19.34 -21.99 -4.31
C ASP A 257 -18.74 -21.16 -5.45
N TYR A 258 -18.63 -21.74 -6.65
CA TYR A 258 -17.97 -21.10 -7.79
C TYR A 258 -18.63 -21.41 -9.13
N GLU A 259 -18.56 -20.41 -10.00
CA GLU A 259 -18.93 -20.53 -11.40
C GLU A 259 -17.67 -20.60 -12.28
N GLU A 260 -17.69 -21.49 -13.27
CA GLU A 260 -16.67 -21.57 -14.30
C GLU A 260 -17.05 -20.70 -15.51
N ILE A 261 -16.27 -19.65 -15.72
CA ILE A 261 -16.40 -18.73 -16.84
C ILE A 261 -15.35 -19.07 -17.89
N LEU A 262 -15.82 -19.46 -19.08
CA LEU A 262 -14.97 -19.65 -20.25
C LEU A 262 -14.55 -18.30 -20.81
N ASN A 263 -13.25 -18.04 -20.84
CA ASN A 263 -12.71 -16.86 -21.49
C ASN A 263 -12.69 -17.04 -23.02
N MET A 264 -12.58 -15.92 -23.73
CA MET A 264 -12.62 -15.88 -25.21
C MET A 264 -11.46 -16.61 -25.91
N PHE A 265 -10.46 -17.07 -25.16
CA PHE A 265 -9.32 -17.84 -25.65
C PHE A 265 -9.41 -19.33 -25.26
N GLY A 266 -10.55 -19.78 -24.71
CA GLY A 266 -10.79 -21.17 -24.33
C GLY A 266 -10.18 -21.59 -22.99
N GLY A 267 -9.67 -20.65 -22.19
CA GLY A 267 -9.28 -20.89 -20.80
C GLY A 267 -10.49 -20.82 -19.87
N VAL A 268 -10.45 -21.59 -18.78
CA VAL A 268 -11.47 -21.57 -17.73
C VAL A 268 -10.99 -20.67 -16.60
N SER A 269 -11.83 -19.73 -16.19
CA SER A 269 -11.66 -18.91 -14.99
C SER A 269 -12.74 -19.26 -13.98
N ARG A 270 -12.43 -19.19 -12.68
CA ARG A 270 -13.36 -19.47 -11.59
C ARG A 270 -13.71 -18.19 -10.86
N SER A 271 -15.00 -17.96 -10.66
CA SER A 271 -15.55 -16.85 -9.90
C SER A 271 -16.27 -17.39 -8.67
N PHE A 272 -15.82 -17.03 -7.47
CA PHE A 272 -16.33 -17.54 -6.20
C PHE A 272 -17.39 -16.61 -5.59
N TYR A 273 -18.31 -17.17 -4.81
CA TYR A 273 -19.36 -16.46 -4.07
C TYR A 273 -19.65 -17.19 -2.74
N LEU A 274 -20.27 -16.49 -1.80
CA LEU A 274 -20.75 -17.09 -0.56
C LEU A 274 -22.09 -17.80 -0.81
N GLU A 275 -22.31 -18.93 -0.13
CA GLU A 275 -23.61 -19.62 -0.02
C GLU A 275 -24.42 -19.14 1.20
#